data_AF-A0AAJ6CS43-F1
#
_entry.id   AF-A0AAJ6CS43-F1
#
_cell.length_a   1.000
_cell.length_b   1.000
_cell.length_c   1.000
_cell.angle_alpha   90.00
_cell.angle_beta   90.00
_cell.angle_gamma   90.00
#
_symmetry.space_group_name_H-M   'P 1'
#
loop_
_entity.id
_entity.type
_entity.pdbx_description
1 polymer ?
#
loop_
_entity_poly.entity_id
_entity_poly.type
_entity_poly.pdbx_seq_one_letter_code
_entity_poly.pdbx_strand_id
1 'polypeptide(L)' 'MVIKWVLLFVAFLIVGGCWLLVRNDRRNNKPQQQSTVEEEHYRLGREHALAGEKASLATEAYKDGFSDGLKQRKS' A
#
# COMPACT_ATOMS: atom_id res chain seq x y z
N MET A 1 -26.89 13.93 -40.65
CA MET A 1 -26.12 14.84 -39.77
C MET A 1 -25.97 14.31 -38.34
N VAL A 2 -27.00 13.73 -37.71
CA VAL A 2 -27.00 13.29 -36.30
C VAL A 2 -26.00 12.17 -35.98
N ILE A 3 -25.83 11.19 -36.88
CA ILE A 3 -24.91 10.04 -36.69
C ILE A 3 -23.46 10.48 -36.44
N LYS A 4 -23.02 11.57 -37.06
CA LYS A 4 -21.64 12.07 -36.93
C LYS A 4 -21.37 12.61 -35.52
N TRP A 5 -22.38 13.22 -34.89
CA TRP A 5 -22.32 13.69 -33.50
C TRP A 5 -22.36 12.54 -32.50
N VAL A 6 -23.15 11.50 -32.78
CA VAL A 6 -23.20 10.29 -31.94
C VAL A 6 -21.84 9.59 -31.90
N LEU A 7 -21.18 9.44 -33.05
CA LEU A 7 -19.85 8.83 -33.13
C LEU A 7 -18.78 9.63 -32.39
N LEU A 8 -18.82 10.97 -32.47
CA LEU A 8 -17.92 11.84 -31.72
C LEU A 8 -18.14 11.74 -30.21
N PHE A 9 -19.39 11.64 -29.78
CA PHE A 9 -19.73 11.50 -28.36
C PHE A 9 -19.24 10.17 -27.77
N VAL A 10 -19.42 9.08 -28.52
CA VAL A 10 -18.91 7.76 -28.11
C VAL A 10 -17.38 7.76 -28.04
N ALA A 11 -16.69 8.36 -29.02
CA ALA A 11 -15.24 8.48 -28.98
C ALA A 11 -14.75 9.30 -27.77
N PHE A 12 -15.45 10.39 -27.44
CA PHE A 12 -15.11 11.23 -26.29
C PHE A 12 -15.29 10.47 -24.95
N LEU A 13 -16.35 9.67 -24.82
CA LEU A 13 -16.57 8.83 -23.64
C LEU A 13 -15.52 7.74 -23.49
N ILE A 14 -15.09 7.10 -24.58
CA ILE A 14 -14.03 6.08 -24.54
C ILE A 14 -12.69 6.73 -24.14
N VAL A 15 -12.32 7.86 -24.74
CA VAL A 15 -11.07 8.55 -24.41
C VAL A 15 -11.09 9.09 -22.98
N GLY A 16 -12.19 9.72 -22.56
CA GLY A 16 -12.37 10.21 -21.19
C GLY A 16 -12.39 9.08 -20.16
N GLY A 17 -13.06 7.98 -20.46
CA GLY A 17 -13.09 6.77 -19.63
C GLY A 17 -11.72 6.12 -19.49
N CYS A 18 -10.98 5.96 -20.59
CA CYS A 18 -9.60 5.46 -20.57
C CYS A 18 -8.67 6.38 -19.77
N TRP A 19 -8.81 7.70 -19.90
CA TRP A 19 -8.01 8.65 -19.13
C TRP A 19 -8.32 8.58 -17.63
N LEU A 20 -9.59 8.39 -17.26
CA LEU A 20 -10.03 8.25 -15.88
C LEU A 20 -9.54 6.93 -15.25
N LEU A 21 -9.57 5.83 -16.00
CA LEU A 21 -9.02 4.53 -15.61
C LEU A 21 -7.52 4.61 -15.35
N VAL A 22 -6.74 5.19 -16.28
CA VAL A 22 -5.28 5.38 -16.12
C VAL A 22 -4.97 6.27 -14.92
N ARG A 23 -5.78 7.31 -14.67
CA ARG A 23 -5.59 8.21 -13.52
C ARG A 23 -5.93 7.53 -12.19
N ASN A 24 -6.94 6.66 -12.18
CA ASN A 24 -7.30 5.87 -11.00
C ASN A 24 -6.24 4.82 -10.70
N ASP A 25 -5.73 4.15 -11.73
CA ASP A 25 -4.64 3.18 -11.64
C ASP A 25 -3.36 3.80 -11.05
N ARG A 26 -2.98 5.01 -11.50
CA ARG A 26 -1.85 5.75 -10.90
C ARG A 26 -2.08 6.22 -9.46
N ARG A 27 -3.33 6.37 -9.01
CA ARG A 27 -3.63 6.74 -7.61
C ARG A 27 -3.65 5.53 -6.68
N ASN A 28 -4.09 4.38 -7.19
CA ASN A 28 -4.09 3.13 -6.43
C ASN A 28 -2.75 2.40 -6.46
N ASN A 29 -1.93 2.59 -7.50
CA ASN A 29 -0.53 2.13 -7.54
C ASN A 29 0.41 3.12 -6.81
N LYS A 30 0.03 3.57 -5.62
CA LYS A 30 1.03 3.80 -4.57
C LYS A 30 1.61 2.42 -4.22
N PRO A 31 2.86 2.30 -3.76
CA PRO A 31 3.57 1.04 -3.57
C PRO A 31 2.97 0.24 -2.38
N GLN A 32 1.72 -0.21 -2.53
CA GLN A 32 0.97 -0.86 -1.47
C GLN A 32 1.52 -2.26 -1.20
N GLN A 33 2.15 -2.89 -2.20
CA GLN A 33 2.69 -4.23 -2.10
C GLN A 33 4.01 -4.30 -1.33
N GLN A 34 4.76 -3.19 -1.28
CA GLN A 34 5.97 -3.09 -0.49
C GLN A 34 5.66 -2.61 0.94
N SER A 35 4.67 -1.73 1.09
CA SER A 35 4.21 -1.30 2.41
C SER A 35 3.59 -2.44 3.22
N THR A 36 2.82 -3.37 2.62
CA THR A 36 2.24 -4.48 3.39
C THR A 36 3.32 -5.39 3.98
N VAL A 37 4.36 -5.72 3.23
CA VAL A 37 5.40 -6.64 3.71
C VAL A 37 6.22 -5.97 4.81
N GLU A 38 6.64 -4.71 4.64
CA GLU A 38 7.38 -3.99 5.69
C GLU A 38 6.53 -3.78 6.95
N GLU A 39 5.24 -3.46 6.78
CA GLU A 39 4.31 -3.24 7.89
C GLU A 39 4.00 -4.55 8.64
N GLU A 40 3.90 -5.68 7.94
CA GLU A 40 3.82 -7.01 8.54
C GLU A 40 5.07 -7.35 9.37
N HIS A 41 6.27 -7.12 8.81
CA HIS A 41 7.52 -7.34 9.54
C HIS A 41 7.62 -6.46 10.79
N TYR A 42 7.22 -5.20 10.69
CA TYR A 42 7.18 -4.27 11.82
C TYR A 42 6.21 -4.74 12.91
N ARG A 43 5.00 -5.18 12.53
CA ARG A 43 4.02 -5.68 13.50
C ARG A 43 4.51 -6.95 14.19
N LEU A 44 5.08 -7.89 13.44
CA LEU A 44 5.66 -9.11 13.98
C LEU A 44 6.79 -8.82 14.98
N GLY A 45 7.69 -7.89 14.66
CA GLY A 45 8.75 -7.45 15.56
C GLY A 45 8.20 -6.93 16.88
N ARG A 46 7.17 -6.08 16.82
CA ARG A 46 6.52 -5.53 18.01
C ARG A 46 5.87 -6.62 18.88
N GLU A 47 5.14 -7.54 18.26
CA GLU A 47 4.48 -8.66 18.95
C GLU A 47 5.51 -9.55 19.67
N HIS A 48 6.60 -9.93 19.00
CA HIS A 48 7.69 -10.72 19.60
C HIS A 48 8.34 -10.01 20.80
N ALA A 49 8.57 -8.70 20.71
CA ALA A 49 9.13 -7.92 21.81
C ALA A 49 8.20 -7.85 23.03
N LEU A 50 6.89 -7.74 22.81
CA LEU A 50 5.88 -7.76 23.87
C LEU A 50 5.77 -9.16 24.50
N ALA A 51 5.89 -10.22 23.70
CA ALA A 51 5.94 -11.61 24.16
C ALA A 51 7.24 -11.97 24.90
N GLY A 52 8.27 -11.12 24.82
CA GLY A 52 9.57 -11.36 25.45
C GLY A 52 10.48 -12.33 24.68
N GLU A 53 10.20 -12.54 23.40
CA GLU A 53 11.01 -13.38 22.53
C GLU A 53 12.29 -12.66 22.08
N LYS A 54 13.29 -13.42 21.61
CA LYS A 54 14.54 -12.84 21.08
C LYS A 54 14.32 -12.38 19.63
N ALA A 55 15.03 -11.33 19.23
CA ALA A 55 14.99 -10.87 17.85
C ALA A 55 15.45 -11.99 16.90
N SER A 56 14.56 -12.45 16.01
CA SER A 56 14.81 -13.59 15.12
C SER A 56 14.96 -13.19 13.64
N LEU A 57 14.58 -11.96 13.27
CA LEU A 57 14.65 -11.45 11.90
C LEU A 57 15.57 -10.23 11.81
N ALA A 58 16.34 -10.16 10.72
CA ALA A 58 17.32 -9.11 10.48
C ALA A 58 16.79 -7.93 9.63
N THR A 59 15.52 -7.94 9.25
CA THR A 59 14.89 -6.86 8.47
C THR A 59 14.77 -5.58 9.29
N GLU A 60 14.94 -4.43 8.64
CA GLU A 60 14.93 -3.12 9.30
C GLU A 60 13.57 -2.86 9.97
N ALA A 61 12.47 -3.08 9.24
CA ALA A 61 11.12 -2.93 9.76
C ALA A 61 10.84 -3.80 11.01
N TYR A 62 11.31 -5.05 11.04
CA TYR A 62 11.16 -5.92 12.22
C TYR A 62 11.94 -5.39 13.43
N LYS A 63 13.18 -4.93 13.22
CA LYS A 63 14.00 -4.38 14.31
C LYS A 63 13.37 -3.12 14.90
N ASP A 64 12.82 -2.26 14.05
CA ASP A 64 12.12 -1.04 14.48
C ASP A 64 10.91 -1.41 15.34
N GLY A 65 10.06 -2.32 14.86
CA GLY A 65 8.89 -2.80 15.61
C GLY A 65 9.26 -3.48 16.93
N PHE A 66 10.29 -4.31 16.92
CA PHE A 66 10.82 -4.98 18.12
C PHE A 66 11.36 -3.98 19.15
N SER A 67 12.08 -2.96 18.70
CA SER A 67 12.60 -1.90 19.59
C SER A 67 11.46 -1.12 20.27
N ASP A 68 10.38 -0.84 19.53
CA ASP A 68 9.21 -0.13 20.05
C ASP A 68 8.41 -0.99 21.03
N GLY A 69 8.22 -2.29 20.73
CA GLY A 69 7.59 -3.22 21.66
C GLY A 69 8.37 -3.36 22.98
N LEU A 70 9.71 -3.33 22.93
CA LEU A 70 10.55 -3.34 24.13
C LEU A 70 10.41 -2.06 24.96
N LYS A 71 10.29 -0.89 24.31
CA LYS A 71 10.02 0.38 25.02
C LYS A 71 8.65 0.33 25.69
N GLN A 72 7.64 -0.18 25.00
CA GLN A 72 6.29 -0.31 25.54
C GLN A 72 6.21 -1.26 26.74
N ARG A 73 6.96 -2.37 26.74
CA ARG A 73 7.04 -3.30 27.88
C ARG A 73 7.74 -2.69 29.11
N LYS A 74 8.59 -1.68 28.91
CA LYS A 74 9.36 -1.00 29.97
C LYS A 74 8.69 0.25 30.52
N SER A 75 7.65 0.77 29.84
CA SER A 75 6.82 1.88 30.31
C SER A 75 5.73 1.40 31.26
#